data_AF-A0A6L4Z516-F1
#
_entry.id   AF-A0A6L4Z516-F1
#
_cell.length_a   1.000
_cell.length_b   1.000
_cell.length_c   1.000
_cell.angle_alpha   90.00
_cell.angle_beta   90.00
_cell.angle_gamma   90.00
#
_symmetry.space_group_name_H-M   'P 1'
#
loop_
_entity.id
_entity.type
_entity.pdbx_description
1 polymer ?
#
loop_
_entity_poly.entity_id
_entity_poly.type
_entity_poly.pdbx_seq_one_letter_code
_entity_poly.pdbx_strand_id
1 'polypeptide(L)'
;MVKRIIAIAIIYLFTVAAWMILGATIFSRTYSLDGRLDGKVESTWGSAHNQSPPTAVWEKTISKEVRTVEGEKLFVRTVEEKVTTPLLLEHSDINVDFGLEHRQKGLLWYSTYKVNFSGTYSFLNSTEGDKITFTFNFPSSNAIYADLIFTVNDVAVNLTNTDNVANAIAEVQPGKTAVLKIAYRSQGLDNWLYNFGSNVAQVKNFNMKMKTNFSDIDFPENTLSPSEKHEIPTGWELNWSYKSLVSGFRIGMVMPEKLQPGPLAGKISF
;
A
#
# COMPACT_ATOMS: atom_id res chain seq x y z
N MET A 1 -1.15 -60.25 -36.19
CA MET A 1 -0.56 -58.93 -35.86
C MET A 1 -1.63 -57.89 -35.50
N VAL A 2 -2.72 -57.75 -36.28
CA VAL A 2 -3.80 -56.77 -36.06
C VAL A 2 -4.34 -56.74 -34.61
N LYS A 3 -4.63 -57.90 -34.00
CA LYS A 3 -5.13 -57.98 -32.61
C LYS A 3 -4.19 -57.36 -31.56
N ARG A 4 -2.87 -57.45 -31.76
CA ARG A 4 -1.89 -56.85 -30.84
C ARG A 4 -1.81 -55.34 -31.01
N ILE A 5 -1.91 -54.84 -32.24
CA ILE A 5 -1.92 -53.40 -32.54
C ILE A 5 -3.16 -52.75 -31.90
N ILE A 6 -4.33 -53.39 -32.02
CA ILE A 6 -5.57 -52.92 -31.38
C ILE A 6 -5.41 -52.88 -29.85
N ALA A 7 -4.85 -53.92 -29.23
CA ALA A 7 -4.63 -53.95 -27.79
C ALA A 7 -3.69 -52.83 -27.31
N ILE A 8 -2.60 -52.57 -28.04
CA ILE A 8 -1.67 -51.47 -27.73
C ILE A 8 -2.35 -50.11 -27.87
N ALA A 9 -3.14 -49.91 -28.93
CA ALA A 9 -3.88 -48.67 -29.15
C ALA A 9 -4.89 -48.39 -28.03
N ILE A 10 -5.58 -49.44 -27.53
CA ILE A 10 -6.51 -49.31 -26.41
C ILE A 10 -5.79 -48.91 -25.12
N ILE A 11 -4.68 -49.60 -24.77
CA ILE A 11 -3.88 -49.26 -23.58
C ILE A 11 -3.36 -47.82 -23.66
N TYR A 12 -2.88 -47.42 -24.84
CA TYR A 12 -2.44 -46.05 -25.07
C TYR A 12 -3.58 -45.04 -24.84
N LEU A 13 -4.76 -45.28 -25.41
CA LEU A 13 -5.94 -44.42 -25.21
C LEU A 13 -6.34 -44.29 -23.73
N PHE A 14 -6.36 -45.40 -22.98
CA PHE A 14 -6.66 -45.37 -21.55
C PHE A 14 -5.59 -44.63 -20.75
N THR A 15 -4.33 -44.76 -21.12
CA THR A 15 -3.22 -44.06 -20.46
C THR A 15 -3.31 -42.55 -20.72
N VAL A 16 -3.57 -42.14 -21.97
CA VAL A 16 -3.80 -40.73 -22.33
C VAL A 16 -5.03 -40.17 -21.59
N ALA A 17 -6.14 -40.92 -21.53
CA ALA A 17 -7.32 -40.51 -20.79
C ALA A 17 -7.04 -40.34 -19.28
N ALA A 18 -6.28 -41.24 -18.67
CA ALA A 18 -5.89 -41.15 -17.27
C ALA A 18 -5.01 -39.91 -16.99
N TRP A 19 -4.02 -39.64 -17.85
CA TRP A 19 -3.20 -38.43 -17.76
C TRP A 19 -4.02 -37.16 -17.97
N MET A 20 -4.97 -37.17 -18.92
CA MET A 20 -5.85 -36.02 -19.13
C MET A 20 -6.73 -35.73 -17.91
N ILE A 21 -7.31 -36.75 -17.29
CA ILE A 21 -8.13 -36.61 -16.07
C ILE A 21 -7.26 -36.13 -14.90
N LEU A 22 -6.04 -36.65 -14.75
CA LEU A 22 -5.11 -36.21 -13.71
C LEU A 22 -4.73 -34.73 -13.88
N GLY A 23 -4.33 -34.32 -15.08
CA GLY A 23 -4.02 -32.92 -15.34
C GLY A 23 -5.23 -32.01 -15.14
N ALA A 24 -6.43 -32.45 -15.54
CA ALA A 24 -7.65 -31.64 -15.49
C ALA A 24 -8.10 -31.45 -14.04
N THR A 25 -7.95 -32.48 -13.21
CA THR A 25 -8.24 -32.41 -11.77
C THR A 25 -7.23 -31.56 -11.02
N ILE A 26 -5.93 -31.63 -11.35
CA ILE A 26 -4.90 -30.75 -10.77
C ILE A 26 -5.16 -29.30 -11.17
N PHE A 27 -5.44 -29.04 -12.45
CA PHE A 27 -5.73 -27.70 -12.97
C PHE A 27 -7.00 -27.13 -12.32
N SER A 28 -8.10 -27.88 -12.34
CA SER A 28 -9.37 -27.47 -11.73
C SER A 28 -9.23 -27.20 -10.23
N ARG A 29 -8.53 -28.07 -9.48
CA ARG A 29 -8.27 -27.84 -8.05
C ARG A 29 -7.37 -26.64 -7.82
N THR A 30 -6.32 -26.45 -8.60
CA THR A 30 -5.39 -25.33 -8.41
C THR A 30 -6.10 -23.99 -8.63
N TYR A 31 -6.79 -23.81 -9.76
CA TYR A 31 -7.47 -22.55 -10.08
C TYR A 31 -8.72 -22.29 -9.23
N SER A 32 -9.50 -23.31 -8.86
CA SER A 32 -10.63 -23.13 -7.95
C SER A 32 -10.21 -22.89 -6.49
N LEU A 33 -8.97 -23.27 -6.13
CA LEU A 33 -8.42 -23.01 -4.81
C LEU A 33 -7.66 -21.68 -4.73
N ASP A 34 -7.11 -21.17 -5.83
CA ASP A 34 -6.29 -19.95 -5.92
C ASP A 34 -6.98 -18.75 -5.23
N GLY A 35 -8.10 -18.25 -5.77
CA GLY A 35 -8.81 -17.11 -5.17
C GLY A 35 -9.32 -17.32 -3.73
N ARG A 36 -9.51 -18.58 -3.29
CA ARG A 36 -9.87 -18.90 -1.89
C ARG A 36 -8.66 -19.00 -0.97
N LEU A 37 -7.49 -19.34 -1.51
CA LEU A 37 -6.24 -19.45 -0.79
C LEU A 37 -5.59 -18.08 -0.64
N ASP A 38 -5.68 -17.21 -1.66
CA ASP A 38 -5.26 -15.81 -1.67
C ASP A 38 -5.89 -15.06 -0.50
N GLY A 39 -7.23 -15.01 -0.45
CA GLY A 39 -7.95 -14.35 0.65
C GLY A 39 -7.63 -14.92 2.03
N LYS A 40 -7.25 -16.21 2.12
CA LYS A 40 -6.79 -16.81 3.38
C LYS A 40 -5.31 -16.49 3.70
N VAL A 41 -4.46 -16.24 2.70
CA VAL A 41 -3.08 -15.78 2.92
C VAL A 41 -3.15 -14.32 3.37
N GLU A 42 -3.92 -13.49 2.68
CA GLU A 42 -4.21 -12.12 3.08
C GLU A 42 -4.75 -12.04 4.50
N SER A 43 -5.73 -12.88 4.87
CA SER A 43 -6.31 -12.87 6.22
C SER A 43 -5.33 -13.27 7.33
N THR A 44 -4.21 -13.93 7.00
CA THR A 44 -3.22 -14.41 7.98
C THR A 44 -1.94 -13.58 7.96
N TRP A 45 -1.58 -13.02 6.81
CA TRP A 45 -0.33 -12.30 6.60
C TRP A 45 -0.59 -10.80 6.45
N GLY A 46 -1.40 -10.43 5.47
CA GLY A 46 -1.78 -9.06 5.16
C GLY A 46 -1.99 -8.89 3.66
N SER A 47 -2.58 -7.77 3.26
CA SER A 47 -2.80 -7.46 1.83
C SER A 47 -1.66 -6.63 1.24
N ALA A 48 -1.75 -6.33 -0.06
CA ALA A 48 -0.95 -5.29 -0.69
C ALA A 48 -1.10 -3.95 0.05
N HIS A 49 -0.01 -3.18 0.12
CA HIS A 49 0.03 -1.89 0.80
C HIS A 49 -0.10 -0.75 -0.19
N ASN A 50 -0.97 0.19 0.13
CA ASN A 50 -1.15 1.42 -0.62
C ASN A 50 -0.85 2.65 0.27
N GLN A 51 0.44 2.96 0.41
CA GLN A 51 0.93 4.05 1.25
C GLN A 51 0.60 5.41 0.63
N SER A 52 0.27 6.39 1.47
CA SER A 52 0.11 7.80 1.09
C SER A 52 0.79 8.70 2.14
N PRO A 53 1.15 9.95 1.82
CA PRO A 53 1.64 10.88 2.85
C PRO A 53 0.57 11.11 3.92
N PRO A 54 0.97 11.42 5.17
CA PRO A 54 0.03 11.95 6.15
C PRO A 54 -0.50 13.31 5.71
N THR A 55 -1.59 13.74 6.32
CA THR A 55 -2.15 15.08 6.17
C THR A 55 -2.10 15.82 7.50
N ALA A 56 -2.13 17.15 7.43
CA ALA A 56 -2.21 18.01 8.59
C ALA A 56 -3.26 19.09 8.31
N VAL A 57 -4.16 19.33 9.27
CA VAL A 57 -5.26 20.27 9.13
C VAL A 57 -5.45 21.09 10.40
N TRP A 58 -5.90 22.33 10.22
CA TRP A 58 -6.42 23.16 11.30
C TRP A 58 -7.94 23.26 11.17
N GLU A 59 -8.65 23.10 12.28
CA GLU A 59 -10.12 23.22 12.33
C GLU A 59 -10.54 24.47 13.11
N LYS A 60 -11.45 25.25 12.52
CA LYS A 60 -12.11 26.38 13.17
C LYS A 60 -13.62 26.17 13.17
N THR A 61 -14.26 26.31 14.32
CA THR A 61 -15.73 26.36 14.40
C THR A 61 -16.16 27.81 14.22
N ILE A 62 -16.98 28.09 13.20
CA ILE A 62 -17.56 29.40 12.94
C ILE A 62 -19.07 29.33 13.22
N SER A 63 -19.60 30.36 13.87
CA SER A 63 -21.05 30.50 14.08
C SER A 63 -21.66 31.24 12.91
N LYS A 64 -22.57 30.60 12.19
CA LYS A 64 -23.30 31.18 11.05
C LYS A 64 -24.76 31.36 11.42
N GLU A 65 -25.26 32.58 11.29
CA GLU A 65 -26.69 32.85 11.41
C GLU A 65 -27.41 32.39 10.14
N VAL A 66 -28.21 31.34 10.26
CA VAL A 66 -29.11 30.87 9.20
C VAL A 66 -30.47 31.50 9.44
N ARG A 67 -30.92 32.34 8.51
CA ARG A 67 -32.26 32.91 8.53
C ARG A 67 -33.18 31.99 7.74
N THR A 68 -34.13 31.35 8.42
CA THR A 68 -35.17 30.54 7.80
C THR A 68 -36.48 31.30 7.86
N VAL A 69 -37.14 31.46 6.72
CA VAL A 69 -38.47 32.05 6.65
C VAL A 69 -39.47 30.91 6.64
N GLU A 70 -40.30 30.83 7.68
CA GLU A 70 -41.39 29.85 7.78
C GLU A 70 -42.71 30.64 7.90
N GLY A 71 -43.41 30.81 6.78
CA GLY A 71 -44.55 31.72 6.66
C GLY A 71 -44.13 33.21 6.64
N GLU A 72 -44.81 34.06 7.41
CA GLU A 72 -44.46 35.51 7.58
C GLU A 72 -43.41 35.75 8.68
N LYS A 73 -42.91 34.71 9.35
CA LYS A 73 -41.97 34.84 10.48
C LYS A 73 -40.55 34.50 10.06
N LEU A 74 -39.63 35.39 10.39
CA LEU A 74 -38.18 35.19 10.29
C LEU A 74 -37.67 34.47 11.53
N PHE A 75 -37.13 33.26 11.35
CA PHE A 75 -36.40 32.53 12.38
C PHE A 75 -34.89 32.70 12.12
N VAL A 76 -34.16 33.21 13.11
CA VAL A 76 -32.69 33.26 13.07
C VAL A 76 -32.17 32.12 13.95
N ARG A 77 -31.50 31.14 13.34
CA ARG A 77 -30.81 30.06 14.05
C ARG A 77 -29.32 30.20 13.88
N THR A 78 -28.59 30.24 14.99
CA THR A 78 -27.13 30.09 14.97
C THR A 78 -26.78 28.63 14.73
N VAL A 79 -26.05 28.35 13.66
CA VAL A 79 -25.52 27.01 13.34
C VAL A 79 -24.01 27.07 13.44
N GLU A 80 -23.41 26.13 14.16
CA GLU A 80 -21.96 25.95 14.22
C GLU A 80 -21.52 25.17 12.97
N GLU A 81 -20.61 25.76 12.19
CA GLU A 81 -20.01 25.17 10.99
C GLU A 81 -18.51 24.95 11.25
N LYS A 82 -18.00 23.74 11.02
CA LYS A 82 -16.57 23.44 11.12
C LYS A 82 -15.90 23.68 9.78
N VAL A 83 -14.93 24.59 9.75
CA VAL A 83 -14.08 24.87 8.58
C VAL A 83 -12.72 24.21 8.80
N THR A 84 -12.33 23.33 7.87
CA THR A 84 -11.06 22.61 7.89
C THR A 84 -10.12 23.22 6.86
N THR A 85 -8.93 23.65 7.28
CA THR A 85 -7.89 24.24 6.42
C THR A 85 -6.66 23.33 6.41
N PRO A 86 -6.23 22.79 5.25
CA PRO A 86 -5.06 21.93 5.19
C PRO A 86 -3.76 22.73 5.31
N LEU A 87 -2.76 22.14 5.95
CA LEU A 87 -1.38 22.62 5.95
C LEU A 87 -0.66 22.12 4.70
N LEU A 88 0.31 22.92 4.25
CA LEU A 88 1.11 22.62 3.07
C LEU A 88 2.22 21.63 3.43
N LEU A 89 2.24 20.47 2.77
CA LEU A 89 3.36 19.53 2.83
C LEU A 89 4.54 20.07 2.00
N GLU A 90 5.61 20.51 2.66
CA GLU A 90 6.75 21.16 2.01
C GLU A 90 7.92 20.22 1.72
N HIS A 91 7.99 19.10 2.44
CA HIS A 91 9.08 18.14 2.33
C HIS A 91 8.62 16.74 2.73
N SER A 92 9.17 15.72 2.06
CA SER A 92 9.02 14.31 2.41
C SER A 92 10.35 13.61 2.25
N ASP A 93 10.82 12.93 3.29
CA ASP A 93 12.00 12.07 3.27
C ASP A 93 11.60 10.69 3.78
N ILE A 94 11.68 9.69 2.90
CA ILE A 94 11.12 8.37 3.13
C ILE A 94 12.20 7.31 2.92
N ASN A 95 12.30 6.38 3.86
CA ASN A 95 13.07 5.17 3.75
C ASN A 95 12.11 3.98 3.83
N VAL A 96 12.24 3.04 2.89
CA VAL A 96 11.45 1.82 2.86
C VAL A 96 12.33 0.63 2.52
N ASP A 97 12.38 -0.35 3.42
CA ASP A 97 13.16 -1.57 3.24
C ASP A 97 12.24 -2.78 3.07
N PHE A 98 12.41 -3.53 1.98
CA PHE A 98 11.64 -4.74 1.70
C PHE A 98 12.47 -6.00 1.92
N GLY A 99 11.88 -6.93 2.66
CA GLY A 99 12.34 -8.31 2.79
C GLY A 99 11.34 -9.28 2.16
N LEU A 100 11.65 -9.81 0.98
CA LEU A 100 10.86 -10.83 0.30
C LEU A 100 10.91 -12.15 1.08
N GLU A 101 9.75 -12.71 1.37
CA GLU A 101 9.55 -13.99 2.01
C GLU A 101 8.46 -14.77 1.26
N HIS A 102 8.85 -15.74 0.45
CA HIS A 102 7.84 -16.56 -0.24
C HIS A 102 7.14 -17.51 0.72
N ARG A 103 5.81 -17.61 0.60
CA ARG A 103 5.00 -18.57 1.36
C ARG A 103 4.33 -19.56 0.43
N GLN A 104 4.42 -20.85 0.77
CA GLN A 104 3.73 -21.90 0.03
C GLN A 104 2.43 -22.26 0.75
N LYS A 105 1.35 -22.38 0.00
CA LYS A 105 0.07 -22.89 0.49
C LYS A 105 -0.53 -23.86 -0.52
N GLY A 106 -0.55 -25.14 -0.16
CA GLY A 106 -0.85 -26.19 -1.11
C GLY A 106 0.19 -26.23 -2.23
N LEU A 107 -0.24 -26.07 -3.48
CA LEU A 107 0.63 -26.06 -4.67
C LEU A 107 0.92 -24.66 -5.20
N LEU A 108 0.57 -23.62 -4.43
CA LEU A 108 0.72 -22.22 -4.82
C LEU A 108 1.78 -21.53 -3.94
N TRP A 109 2.60 -20.72 -4.58
CA TRP A 109 3.55 -19.81 -3.94
C TRP A 109 3.02 -18.40 -3.95
N TYR A 110 3.26 -17.68 -2.86
CA TYR A 110 2.83 -16.30 -2.67
C TYR A 110 4.04 -15.41 -2.43
N SER A 111 4.05 -14.25 -3.07
CA SER A 111 5.11 -13.25 -2.95
C SER A 111 4.80 -12.34 -1.77
N THR A 112 5.12 -12.83 -0.58
CA THR A 112 4.88 -12.07 0.65
C THR A 112 6.13 -11.29 1.03
N TYR A 113 5.98 -10.17 1.72
CA TYR A 113 7.11 -9.36 2.14
C TYR A 113 6.93 -8.82 3.55
N LYS A 114 8.06 -8.50 4.18
CA LYS A 114 8.14 -7.60 5.33
C LYS A 114 8.58 -6.23 4.85
N VAL A 115 8.07 -5.19 5.48
CA VAL A 115 8.42 -3.81 5.20
C VAL A 115 8.80 -3.08 6.48
N ASN A 116 9.93 -2.38 6.44
CA ASN A 116 10.29 -1.37 7.43
C ASN A 116 10.12 0.00 6.78
N PHE A 117 9.18 0.79 7.28
CA PHE A 117 8.87 2.11 6.74
C PHE A 117 9.26 3.19 7.74
N SER A 118 9.89 4.25 7.24
CA SER A 118 10.17 5.47 8.01
C SER A 118 10.02 6.69 7.12
N GLY A 119 9.08 7.57 7.44
CA GLY A 119 8.83 8.83 6.75
C GLY A 119 8.96 10.03 7.69
N THR A 120 9.67 11.07 7.23
CA THR A 120 9.73 12.39 7.86
C THR A 120 9.07 13.40 6.92
N TYR A 121 8.10 14.15 7.44
CA TYR A 121 7.25 15.06 6.69
C TYR A 121 7.26 16.44 7.33
N SER A 122 7.48 17.49 6.53
CA SER A 122 7.45 18.88 7.02
C SER A 122 6.20 19.59 6.56
N PHE A 123 5.40 20.10 7.49
CA PHE A 123 4.17 20.85 7.23
C PHE A 123 4.33 22.30 7.66
N LEU A 124 4.11 23.26 6.76
CA LEU A 124 4.06 24.67 7.12
C LEU A 124 2.68 25.02 7.66
N ASN A 125 2.63 25.52 8.90
CA ASN A 125 1.41 26.11 9.43
C ASN A 125 1.21 27.53 8.88
N SER A 126 0.54 27.63 7.73
CA SER A 126 0.13 28.91 7.14
C SER A 126 -1.21 29.43 7.69
N THR A 127 -1.76 28.80 8.72
CA THR A 127 -3.05 29.16 9.33
C THR A 127 -2.84 30.05 10.56
N GLU A 128 -3.92 30.60 11.12
CA GLU A 128 -3.87 31.47 12.30
C GLU A 128 -3.95 30.70 13.63
N GLY A 129 -4.30 29.42 13.61
CA GLY A 129 -4.41 28.60 14.82
C GLY A 129 -3.18 27.75 15.10
N ASP A 130 -3.07 27.27 16.33
CA ASP A 130 -1.94 26.47 16.81
C ASP A 130 -2.25 24.98 17.00
N LYS A 131 -3.52 24.60 17.18
CA LYS A 131 -3.91 23.18 17.32
C LYS A 131 -4.08 22.52 15.95
N ILE A 132 -3.11 21.70 15.58
CA ILE A 132 -3.08 21.00 14.30
C ILE A 132 -3.40 19.53 14.50
N THR A 133 -4.36 19.03 13.71
CA THR A 133 -4.68 17.61 13.61
C THR A 133 -3.84 16.99 12.51
N PHE A 134 -2.99 16.03 12.86
CA PHE A 134 -2.23 15.19 11.95
C PHE A 134 -2.96 13.87 11.75
N THR A 135 -3.09 13.45 10.50
CA THR A 135 -3.81 12.24 10.12
C THR A 135 -2.93 11.36 9.26
N PHE A 136 -2.81 10.10 9.64
CA PHE A 136 -2.12 9.07 8.88
C PHE A 136 -3.10 7.94 8.52
N ASN A 137 -3.25 7.70 7.22
CA ASN A 137 -4.00 6.55 6.73
C ASN A 137 -3.06 5.35 6.65
N PHE A 138 -3.38 4.28 7.37
CA PHE A 138 -2.62 3.04 7.29
C PHE A 138 -2.72 2.47 5.86
N PRO A 139 -1.62 1.95 5.27
CA PRO A 139 -1.59 1.46 3.89
C PRO A 139 -2.56 0.32 3.54
N SER A 140 -3.00 -0.42 4.55
CA SER A 140 -3.97 -1.50 4.46
C SER A 140 -4.68 -1.67 5.81
N SER A 141 -5.98 -1.95 5.77
CA SER A 141 -6.79 -2.35 6.92
C SER A 141 -6.58 -3.81 7.33
N ASN A 142 -6.05 -4.63 6.43
CA ASN A 142 -5.71 -6.04 6.68
C ASN A 142 -4.17 -6.16 6.77
N ALA A 143 -3.59 -5.58 7.81
CA ALA A 143 -2.15 -5.65 8.07
C ALA A 143 -1.85 -5.45 9.57
N ILE A 144 -0.64 -5.84 9.98
CA ILE A 144 -0.13 -5.62 11.33
C ILE A 144 0.88 -4.48 11.27
N TYR A 145 0.74 -3.48 12.15
CA TYR A 145 1.70 -2.39 12.29
C TYR A 145 2.37 -2.49 13.66
N ALA A 146 3.61 -2.98 13.68
CA ALA A 146 4.43 -3.11 14.88
C ALA A 146 5.37 -1.90 15.02
N ASP A 147 5.68 -1.56 16.28
CA ASP A 147 6.61 -0.47 16.67
C ASP A 147 6.27 0.86 16.00
N LEU A 148 4.98 1.20 16.00
CA LEU A 148 4.51 2.46 15.45
C LEU A 148 5.13 3.63 16.23
N ILE A 149 5.97 4.40 15.53
CA ILE A 149 6.49 5.69 15.97
C ILE A 149 5.64 6.76 15.30
N PHE A 150 5.14 7.69 16.10
CA PHE A 150 4.45 8.88 15.62
C PHE A 150 4.81 10.06 16.51
N THR A 151 5.63 10.97 15.99
CA THR A 151 6.12 12.12 16.74
C THR A 151 5.95 13.40 15.94
N VAL A 152 5.55 14.48 16.61
CA VAL A 152 5.55 15.82 16.04
C VAL A 152 6.65 16.62 16.73
N ASN A 153 7.59 17.16 15.95
CA ASN A 153 8.78 17.86 16.44
C ASN A 153 9.57 17.04 17.48
N ASP A 154 9.77 15.75 17.18
CA ASP A 154 10.46 14.77 18.06
C ASP A 154 9.77 14.47 19.39
N VAL A 155 8.56 14.98 19.61
CA VAL A 155 7.74 14.69 20.78
C VAL A 155 6.68 13.65 20.41
N ALA A 156 6.61 12.56 21.16
CA ALA A 156 5.57 11.56 21.01
C ALA A 156 4.19 12.17 21.30
N VAL A 157 3.22 11.86 20.45
CA VAL A 157 1.85 12.37 20.55
C VAL A 157 0.88 11.24 20.87
N ASN A 158 -0.22 11.56 21.55
CA ASN A 158 -1.27 10.60 21.81
C ASN A 158 -2.05 10.33 20.52
N LEU A 159 -2.06 9.07 20.09
CA LEU A 159 -2.79 8.64 18.92
C LEU A 159 -4.22 8.23 19.28
N THR A 160 -5.17 8.68 18.48
CA THR A 160 -6.52 8.12 18.42
C THR A 160 -6.70 7.39 17.10
N ASN A 161 -7.00 6.10 17.17
CA ASN A 161 -7.22 5.27 16.00
C ASN A 161 -8.72 5.11 15.78
N THR A 162 -9.18 5.52 14.60
CA THR A 162 -10.55 5.28 14.13
C THR A 162 -10.47 4.58 12.78
N ASP A 163 -11.04 3.38 12.69
CA ASP A 163 -10.95 2.53 11.51
C ASP A 163 -9.49 2.31 11.06
N ASN A 164 -9.16 2.73 9.84
CA ASN A 164 -7.84 2.59 9.22
C ASN A 164 -7.00 3.89 9.29
N VAL A 165 -7.28 4.73 10.30
CA VAL A 165 -6.72 6.09 10.41
C VAL A 165 -6.19 6.33 11.82
N ALA A 166 -4.95 6.78 11.91
CA ALA A 166 -4.36 7.30 13.13
C ALA A 166 -4.40 8.84 13.12
N ASN A 167 -4.96 9.43 14.17
CA ASN A 167 -5.03 10.88 14.35
C ASN A 167 -4.23 11.30 15.57
N ALA A 168 -3.58 12.46 15.47
CA ALA A 168 -2.90 13.11 16.57
C ALA A 168 -3.18 14.60 16.56
N ILE A 169 -3.23 15.23 17.73
CA ILE A 169 -3.30 16.69 17.84
C ILE A 169 -2.00 17.16 18.48
N ALA A 170 -1.37 18.17 17.88
CA ALA A 170 -0.20 18.82 18.44
C ALA A 170 -0.25 20.34 18.23
N GLU A 171 0.43 21.07 19.11
CA GLU A 171 0.55 22.52 19.01
C GLU A 171 1.69 22.92 18.06
N VAL A 172 1.38 23.71 17.05
CA VAL A 172 2.30 24.22 16.04
C VAL A 172 1.95 25.68 15.81
N GLN A 173 2.80 26.59 16.26
CA GLN A 173 2.51 28.03 16.14
C GLN A 173 2.36 28.47 14.67
N PRO A 174 1.50 29.48 14.38
CA PRO A 174 1.41 30.09 13.06
C PRO A 174 2.77 30.48 12.48
N GLY A 175 2.96 30.21 11.19
CA GLY A 175 4.22 30.46 10.47
C GLY A 175 5.37 29.51 10.83
N LYS A 176 5.16 28.53 11.71
CA LYS A 176 6.16 27.49 12.02
C LYS A 176 5.94 26.23 11.17
N THR A 177 7.03 25.52 10.96
CA THR A 177 7.04 24.20 10.32
C THR A 177 6.95 23.12 11.39
N ALA A 178 6.00 22.19 11.23
CA ALA A 178 5.93 20.97 12.02
C ALA A 178 6.66 19.84 11.30
N VAL A 179 7.48 19.09 12.03
CA VAL A 179 8.14 17.88 11.53
C VAL A 179 7.43 16.65 12.09
N LEU A 180 6.66 15.98 11.25
CA LEU A 180 5.99 14.73 11.58
C LEU A 180 6.88 13.55 11.18
N LYS A 181 7.25 12.69 12.14
CA LYS A 181 7.94 11.43 11.87
C LYS A 181 6.98 10.27 12.12
N ILE A 182 6.90 9.37 11.15
CA ILE A 182 6.12 8.14 11.20
C ILE A 182 7.04 6.99 10.83
N ALA A 183 7.11 5.97 11.68
CA ALA A 183 7.80 4.72 11.33
C ALA A 183 7.02 3.51 11.84
N TYR A 184 7.09 2.41 11.11
CA TYR A 184 6.45 1.16 11.51
C TYR A 184 7.10 -0.03 10.80
N ARG A 185 6.91 -1.23 11.38
CA ARG A 185 7.17 -2.51 10.73
C ARG A 185 5.85 -3.17 10.36
N SER A 186 5.74 -3.68 9.14
CA SER A 186 4.55 -4.37 8.65
C SER A 186 4.92 -5.51 7.70
N GLN A 187 3.91 -6.23 7.22
CA GLN A 187 4.06 -7.29 6.24
C GLN A 187 2.88 -7.25 5.25
N GLY A 188 3.14 -7.54 3.99
CA GLY A 188 2.17 -7.44 2.91
C GLY A 188 2.37 -8.49 1.83
N LEU A 189 1.63 -8.33 0.73
CA LEU A 189 1.54 -9.30 -0.36
C LEU A 189 1.68 -8.60 -1.72
N ASP A 190 2.37 -9.26 -2.64
CA ASP A 190 2.53 -9.00 -4.09
C ASP A 190 3.14 -7.66 -4.51
N ASN A 191 2.66 -6.55 -3.98
CA ASN A 191 3.16 -5.23 -4.32
C ASN A 191 3.07 -4.25 -3.16
N TRP A 192 3.83 -3.17 -3.31
CA TRP A 192 3.76 -1.99 -2.48
C TRP A 192 3.68 -0.75 -3.37
N LEU A 193 2.78 0.17 -3.03
CA LEU A 193 2.59 1.43 -3.75
C LEU A 193 2.70 2.62 -2.80
N TYR A 194 3.20 3.73 -3.32
CA TYR A 194 3.18 5.04 -2.70
C TYR A 194 2.46 6.05 -3.61
N ASN A 195 1.33 6.57 -3.13
CA ASN A 195 0.64 7.67 -3.79
C ASN A 195 1.12 9.00 -3.23
N PHE A 196 1.30 9.97 -4.10
CA PHE A 196 1.54 11.35 -3.70
C PHE A 196 0.24 12.08 -3.27
N GLY A 197 -0.93 11.54 -3.61
CA GLY A 197 -2.25 12.10 -3.35
C GLY A 197 -3.35 11.39 -4.15
N SER A 198 -4.57 11.90 -4.10
CA SER A 198 -5.76 11.25 -4.70
C SER A 198 -5.91 11.42 -6.22
N ASN A 199 -5.02 12.17 -6.91
CA ASN A 199 -5.00 12.41 -8.36
C ASN A 199 -3.60 12.93 -8.79
N VAL A 200 -3.56 13.93 -9.67
CA VAL A 200 -2.37 14.74 -9.94
C VAL A 200 -2.01 15.52 -8.67
N ALA A 201 -0.92 15.12 -8.04
CA ALA A 201 -0.42 15.75 -6.82
C ALA A 201 0.75 16.68 -7.15
N GLN A 202 0.78 17.85 -6.50
CA GLN A 202 1.96 18.70 -6.46
C GLN A 202 2.78 18.37 -5.22
N VAL A 203 4.04 18.01 -5.42
CA VAL A 203 4.95 17.56 -4.37
C VAL A 203 6.19 18.44 -4.38
N LYS A 204 6.61 18.88 -3.19
CA LYS A 204 7.82 19.70 -2.99
C LYS A 204 8.83 18.91 -2.17
N ASN A 205 10.11 19.04 -2.55
CA ASN A 205 11.26 18.46 -1.86
C ASN A 205 11.02 17.01 -1.40
N PHE A 206 10.77 16.12 -2.37
CA PHE A 206 10.51 14.71 -2.12
C PHE A 206 11.79 13.89 -2.31
N ASN A 207 12.10 13.07 -1.32
CA ASN A 207 13.10 12.04 -1.39
C ASN A 207 12.51 10.71 -0.90
N MET A 208 12.77 9.65 -1.66
CA MET A 208 12.50 8.29 -1.23
C MET A 208 13.69 7.41 -1.55
N LYS A 209 14.14 6.66 -0.54
CA LYS A 209 15.08 5.56 -0.67
C LYS A 209 14.35 4.26 -0.43
N MET A 210 14.46 3.35 -1.38
CA MET A 210 13.93 2.00 -1.28
C MET A 210 15.06 0.99 -1.32
N LYS A 211 15.05 0.02 -0.40
CA LYS A 211 15.98 -1.11 -0.41
C LYS A 211 15.24 -2.42 -0.57
N THR A 212 15.84 -3.33 -1.32
CA THR A 212 15.33 -4.70 -1.49
C THR A 212 16.39 -5.73 -1.09
N ASN A 213 15.94 -6.89 -0.64
CA ASN A 213 16.78 -8.09 -0.47
C ASN A 213 16.67 -9.07 -1.66
N PHE A 214 16.29 -8.57 -2.84
CA PHE A 214 16.12 -9.34 -4.07
C PHE A 214 16.54 -8.51 -5.28
N SER A 215 17.06 -9.18 -6.31
CA SER A 215 17.60 -8.52 -7.51
C SER A 215 16.59 -8.44 -8.67
N ASP A 216 15.61 -9.33 -8.73
CA ASP A 216 14.60 -9.40 -9.80
C ASP A 216 13.49 -8.35 -9.62
N ILE A 217 13.86 -7.07 -9.58
CA ILE A 217 12.92 -5.96 -9.35
C ILE A 217 12.04 -5.69 -10.57
N ASP A 218 10.77 -5.37 -10.32
CA ASP A 218 9.85 -4.88 -11.34
C ASP A 218 8.94 -3.78 -10.78
N PHE A 219 8.44 -2.91 -11.65
CA PHE A 219 7.67 -1.72 -11.30
C PHE A 219 6.25 -1.83 -11.86
N PRO A 220 5.21 -1.61 -11.03
CA PRO A 220 3.84 -1.64 -11.50
C PRO A 220 3.59 -0.60 -12.60
N GLU A 221 2.58 -0.82 -13.44
CA GLU A 221 2.11 0.20 -14.37
C GLU A 221 1.75 1.49 -13.63
N ASN A 222 1.88 2.62 -14.32
CA ASN A 222 1.60 3.95 -13.77
C ASN A 222 2.46 4.33 -12.56
N THR A 223 3.72 3.86 -12.54
CA THR A 223 4.72 4.28 -11.54
C THR A 223 5.91 5.01 -12.18
N LEU A 224 6.52 5.89 -11.40
CA LEU A 224 7.75 6.58 -11.74
C LEU A 224 8.93 5.63 -11.56
N SER A 225 9.79 5.55 -12.56
CA SER A 225 11.09 4.90 -12.41
C SER A 225 11.97 5.68 -11.42
N PRO A 226 12.84 5.02 -10.66
CA PRO A 226 13.78 5.70 -9.77
C PRO A 226 14.73 6.59 -10.57
N SER A 227 15.09 7.72 -9.96
CA SER A 227 16.08 8.65 -10.49
C SER A 227 17.48 8.04 -10.51
N GLU A 228 17.75 7.11 -9.59
CA GLU A 228 19.03 6.41 -9.47
C GLU A 228 18.82 4.98 -8.98
N LYS A 229 19.63 4.05 -9.49
CA LYS A 229 19.63 2.63 -9.11
C LYS A 229 21.05 2.19 -8.80
N HIS A 230 21.25 1.57 -7.64
CA HIS A 230 22.52 0.97 -7.23
C HIS A 230 22.28 -0.47 -6.83
N GLU A 231 22.97 -1.39 -7.51
CA GLU A 231 22.96 -2.79 -7.10
C GLU A 231 23.82 -2.95 -5.84
N ILE A 232 23.29 -3.68 -4.87
CA ILE A 232 23.99 -4.03 -3.63
C ILE A 232 24.06 -5.56 -3.54
N PRO A 233 24.98 -6.15 -2.74
CA PRO A 233 25.17 -7.61 -2.72
C PRO A 233 23.91 -8.42 -2.43
N THR A 234 22.92 -7.83 -1.76
CA THR A 234 21.65 -8.47 -1.39
C THR A 234 20.46 -8.08 -2.27
N GLY A 235 20.59 -7.16 -3.21
CA GLY A 235 19.45 -6.62 -3.98
C GLY A 235 19.72 -5.23 -4.53
N TRP A 236 18.82 -4.28 -4.30
CA TRP A 236 18.93 -2.92 -4.84
C TRP A 236 18.78 -1.84 -3.77
N GLU A 237 19.46 -0.72 -3.99
CA GLU A 237 19.10 0.59 -3.44
C GLU A 237 18.58 1.47 -4.59
N LEU A 238 17.35 1.96 -4.45
CA LEU A 238 16.64 2.74 -5.47
C LEU A 238 16.26 4.10 -4.88
N ASN A 239 16.58 5.19 -5.59
CA ASN A 239 16.32 6.54 -5.11
C ASN A 239 15.40 7.31 -6.05
N TRP A 240 14.43 8.02 -5.48
CA TRP A 240 13.62 9.04 -6.15
C TRP A 240 13.88 10.37 -5.46
N SER A 241 14.27 11.40 -6.22
CA SER A 241 14.57 12.72 -5.68
C SER A 241 13.99 13.81 -6.59
N TYR A 242 13.03 14.56 -6.07
CA TYR A 242 12.34 15.61 -6.80
C TYR A 242 12.23 16.89 -5.97
N LYS A 243 12.77 18.01 -6.49
CA LYS A 243 12.58 19.33 -5.86
C LYS A 243 11.16 19.85 -6.01
N SER A 244 10.58 19.65 -7.19
CA SER A 244 9.20 19.99 -7.53
C SER A 244 8.68 18.97 -8.53
N LEU A 245 7.58 18.30 -8.20
CA LEU A 245 6.95 17.29 -9.04
C LEU A 245 5.45 17.57 -9.12
N VAL A 246 4.89 17.48 -10.33
CA VAL A 246 3.45 17.40 -10.56
C VAL A 246 3.21 16.11 -11.31
N SER A 247 2.54 15.14 -10.68
CA SER A 247 2.44 13.79 -11.24
C SER A 247 1.13 13.12 -10.86
N GLY A 248 0.52 12.43 -11.82
CA GLY A 248 -0.52 11.42 -11.57
C GLY A 248 0.04 10.00 -11.40
N PHE A 249 1.34 9.82 -11.63
CA PHE A 249 2.06 8.56 -11.41
C PHE A 249 2.46 8.39 -9.94
N ARG A 250 2.62 7.13 -9.54
CA ARG A 250 2.95 6.69 -8.17
C ARG A 250 4.41 6.23 -8.09
N ILE A 251 4.87 5.78 -6.93
CA ILE A 251 6.07 4.93 -6.82
C ILE A 251 5.59 3.53 -6.42
N GLY A 252 6.24 2.47 -6.92
CA GLY A 252 5.85 1.12 -6.54
C GLY A 252 6.93 0.09 -6.76
N MET A 253 6.72 -1.08 -6.15
CA MET A 253 7.56 -2.26 -6.30
C MET A 253 6.67 -3.49 -6.39
N VAL A 254 6.87 -4.31 -7.42
CA VAL A 254 6.29 -5.66 -7.50
C VAL A 254 7.27 -6.64 -6.86
N MET A 255 6.74 -7.52 -6.02
CA MET A 255 7.52 -8.57 -5.40
C MET A 255 7.71 -9.73 -6.40
N PRO A 256 8.95 -10.17 -6.65
CA PRO A 256 9.22 -11.25 -7.60
C PRO A 256 8.38 -12.49 -7.28
N GLU A 257 7.83 -13.16 -8.29
CA GLU A 257 7.06 -14.39 -8.13
C GLU A 257 7.92 -15.65 -8.23
N LYS A 258 7.48 -16.71 -7.55
CA LYS A 258 8.01 -18.06 -7.77
C LYS A 258 7.20 -18.80 -8.82
N LEU A 259 7.89 -19.65 -9.58
CA LEU A 259 7.23 -20.60 -10.48
C LEU A 259 6.18 -21.41 -9.73
N GLN A 260 4.95 -21.39 -10.24
CA GLN A 260 3.81 -22.11 -9.69
C GLN A 260 3.83 -23.57 -10.20
N PRO A 261 4.05 -24.58 -9.34
CA PRO A 261 4.12 -25.97 -9.76
C PRO A 261 2.81 -26.49 -10.38
N GLY A 262 1.66 -26.00 -9.91
CA GLY A 262 0.34 -26.41 -10.43
C GLY A 262 0.13 -26.05 -11.90
N PRO A 263 0.19 -24.77 -12.29
CA PRO A 263 0.12 -24.33 -13.69
C PRO A 263 1.22 -24.94 -14.57
N LEU A 264 2.44 -25.12 -14.03
CA LEU A 264 3.54 -25.76 -14.75
C LEU A 264 3.22 -27.22 -15.07
N ALA A 265 2.75 -28.00 -14.09
CA ALA A 265 2.33 -29.39 -14.29
C ALA A 265 1.18 -29.48 -15.29
N GLY A 266 0.24 -28.53 -15.26
CA GLY A 266 -0.82 -28.40 -16.26
C GLY A 266 -0.26 -28.19 -17.67
N LYS A 267 0.60 -27.20 -17.88
CA LYS A 267 1.23 -26.90 -19.20
C LYS A 267 2.12 -28.03 -19.72
N ILE A 268 2.68 -28.87 -18.86
CA ILE A 268 3.46 -30.05 -19.28
C ILE A 268 2.54 -31.22 -19.63
N SER A 269 1.36 -31.31 -19.01
CA SER A 269 0.42 -32.44 -19.19
C SER A 269 -0.46 -32.31 -20.43
N PHE A 270 -0.55 -31.11 -21.04
CA PHE A 270 -1.40 -30.81 -22.19
C PHE A 270 -0.70 -29.93 -23.21
#